data_AF-A0A4Y2HL87-F1
#
_entry.id   AF-A0A4Y2HL87-F1
#
_cell.length_a   1.000
_cell.length_b   1.000
_cell.length_c   1.000
_cell.angle_alpha   90.00
_cell.angle_beta   90.00
_cell.angle_gamma   90.00
#
_symmetry.space_group_name_H-M   'P 1'
#
loop_
_entity.id
_entity.type
_entity.pdbx_description
1 polymer ?
#
loop_
_entity_poly.entity_id
_entity_poly.type
_entity_poly.pdbx_seq_one_letter_code
_entity_poly.pdbx_strand_id
1 'polypeptide(L)'
;MYAFNKQLIYDNGKIQNLHQICLLNCLIFVKVWLNAQKEVDAPVNDLMFWEYLNMYEKYDPEVALFTLSRHLWYLAEAVIFSLFSKKVSDSEKKKIVDSLMKYKANEKSIPPLLYGFPVLNQTIKLHQLVGPKSWLIFSLVVNQDGACLKINPQA
;
A
#
# COMPACT_ATOMS: atom_id res chain seq x y z
N MET A 1 -15.77 8.46 20.71
CA MET A 1 -15.04 9.63 21.29
C MET A 1 -15.93 10.59 22.08
N TYR A 2 -17.23 10.72 21.81
CA TYR A 2 -18.12 11.62 22.58
C TYR A 2 -18.44 11.16 24.03
N ALA A 3 -18.10 9.93 24.39
CA ALA A 3 -18.41 9.32 25.68
C ALA A 3 -17.83 10.09 26.90
N PHE A 4 -16.80 10.93 26.70
CA PHE A 4 -16.11 11.67 27.75
C PHE A 4 -16.28 13.20 27.67
N ASN A 5 -17.28 13.70 26.92
CA ASN A 5 -17.52 15.13 26.74
C ASN A 5 -17.62 15.90 28.09
N LYS A 6 -18.17 15.29 29.13
CA LYS A 6 -18.26 15.91 30.47
C LYS A 6 -16.92 16.04 31.20
N GLN A 7 -15.93 15.23 30.84
CA GLN A 7 -14.60 15.19 31.48
C GLN A 7 -13.56 15.97 30.68
N LEU A 8 -13.73 16.01 29.36
CA LEU A 8 -12.86 16.69 28.42
C LEU A 8 -13.58 17.96 28.01
N ILE A 9 -13.30 19.07 28.70
CA ILE A 9 -13.87 20.38 28.37
C ILE A 9 -13.42 20.75 26.94
N TYR A 10 -14.34 20.58 25.98
CA TYR A 10 -14.07 20.87 24.57
C TYR A 10 -14.58 22.27 24.22
N ASP A 11 -13.69 23.10 23.68
CA ASP A 11 -14.10 24.30 22.96
C ASP A 11 -14.64 23.93 21.56
N ASN A 12 -15.29 24.90 20.90
CA ASN A 12 -15.88 24.71 19.59
C ASN A 12 -14.87 24.26 18.53
N GLY A 13 -13.61 24.70 18.63
CA GLY A 13 -12.55 24.29 17.70
C GLY A 13 -12.20 22.81 17.87
N LYS A 14 -12.08 22.33 19.11
CA LYS A 14 -11.86 20.90 19.40
C LYS A 14 -13.03 20.03 18.93
N ILE A 15 -14.27 20.50 19.08
CA ILE A 15 -15.46 19.79 18.58
C ILE A 15 -15.40 19.68 17.05
N GLN A 16 -15.04 20.75 16.36
CA GLN A 16 -14.88 20.73 14.90
C GLN A 16 -13.77 19.77 14.46
N ASN A 17 -12.59 19.81 15.09
CA ASN A 17 -11.50 18.88 14.79
C ASN A 17 -11.90 17.42 15.06
N LEU A 18 -12.62 17.16 16.15
CA LEU A 18 -13.14 15.84 16.46
C LEU A 18 -14.11 15.35 15.39
N HIS A 19 -15.00 16.23 14.92
CA HIS A 19 -15.92 15.92 13.84
C HIS A 19 -15.17 15.56 12.54
N GLN A 20 -14.14 16.31 12.18
CA GLN A 20 -13.31 16.02 10.99
C GLN A 20 -12.61 14.65 11.10
N ILE A 21 -12.03 14.35 12.27
CA ILE A 21 -11.42 13.03 12.52
C ILE A 21 -12.46 11.91 12.41
N CYS A 22 -13.66 12.11 12.96
CA CYS A 22 -14.74 11.12 12.86
C CYS A 22 -15.16 10.90 11.40
N LEU A 23 -15.29 11.95 10.60
CA LEU A 23 -15.61 11.84 9.17
C LEU A 23 -14.52 11.07 8.41
N LEU A 24 -13.25 11.44 8.58
CA LEU A 24 -12.12 10.73 7.97
C LEU A 24 -12.14 9.23 8.31
N ASN A 25 -12.37 8.91 9.58
CA ASN A 25 -12.40 7.51 10.03
C ASN A 25 -13.57 6.74 9.39
N CYS A 26 -14.78 7.30 9.44
CA CYS A 26 -15.97 6.63 8.95
C CYS A 26 -15.96 6.47 7.43
N LEU A 27 -15.49 7.48 6.69
CA LEU A 27 -15.50 7.49 5.23
C LEU A 27 -14.36 6.67 4.62
N ILE A 28 -13.19 6.65 5.26
CA ILE A 28 -11.98 6.08 4.68
C ILE A 28 -11.47 4.89 5.50
N PHE A 29 -11.05 5.12 6.75
CA PHE A 29 -10.32 4.10 7.52
C PHE A 29 -11.16 2.85 7.82
N VAL A 30 -12.42 3.00 8.22
CA VAL A 30 -13.28 1.85 8.53
C VAL A 30 -13.40 0.92 7.31
N LYS A 31 -13.54 1.49 6.10
CA LYS A 31 -13.64 0.69 4.87
C LYS A 31 -12.34 -0.07 4.58
N VAL A 32 -11.19 0.58 4.74
CA VAL A 32 -9.88 -0.04 4.51
C VAL A 32 -9.60 -1.12 5.56
N TRP A 33 -9.88 -0.83 6.83
CA TRP A 33 -9.71 -1.75 7.95
C TRP A 33 -10.51 -3.04 7.76
N LEU A 34 -11.79 -2.94 7.38
CA LEU A 34 -12.63 -4.11 7.13
C LEU A 34 -12.14 -4.96 5.94
N ASN A 35 -11.34 -4.38 5.03
CA ASN A 35 -10.76 -5.09 3.89
C ASN A 35 -9.37 -5.70 4.17
N ALA A 36 -8.75 -5.39 5.32
CA ALA A 36 -7.38 -5.77 5.67
C ALA A 36 -7.25 -7.19 6.29
N GLN A 37 -8.16 -8.10 5.96
CA GLN A 37 -8.20 -9.46 6.56
C GLN A 37 -7.09 -10.40 6.06
N LYS A 38 -6.48 -10.10 4.90
CA LYS A 38 -5.50 -10.95 4.25
C LYS A 38 -4.28 -10.12 3.88
N GLU A 39 -3.11 -10.59 4.30
CA GLU A 39 -1.82 -9.95 4.01
C GLU A 39 -1.55 -9.85 2.51
N VAL A 40 -1.92 -10.89 1.74
CA VAL A 40 -1.76 -10.88 0.27
C VAL A 40 -2.56 -9.78 -0.43
N ASP A 41 -3.64 -9.31 0.19
CA ASP A 41 -4.48 -8.23 -0.34
C ASP A 41 -4.00 -6.84 0.10
N ALA A 42 -3.04 -6.75 1.02
CA ALA A 42 -2.57 -5.47 1.57
C ALA A 42 -2.15 -4.48 0.48
N PRO A 43 -1.34 -4.83 -0.54
CA PRO A 43 -0.93 -3.85 -1.55
C PRO A 43 -2.08 -3.27 -2.37
N VAL A 44 -3.10 -4.09 -2.65
CA VAL A 44 -4.31 -3.64 -3.37
C VAL A 44 -5.14 -2.72 -2.48
N ASN A 45 -5.32 -3.11 -1.22
CA ASN A 45 -6.08 -2.34 -0.25
C ASN A 45 -5.41 -0.98 0.03
N ASP A 46 -4.09 -0.95 0.11
CA ASP A 46 -3.29 0.27 0.33
C ASP A 46 -3.33 1.19 -0.89
N LEU A 47 -3.30 0.64 -2.10
CA LEU A 47 -3.52 1.43 -3.32
C LEU A 47 -4.94 2.01 -3.38
N MET A 48 -5.96 1.25 -2.96
CA MET A 48 -7.32 1.74 -2.85
C MET A 48 -7.44 2.82 -1.75
N PHE A 49 -6.73 2.67 -0.64
CA PHE A 49 -6.66 3.68 0.41
C PHE A 49 -6.03 4.99 -0.10
N TRP A 50 -4.96 4.88 -0.90
CA TRP A 50 -4.35 6.01 -1.61
C TRP A 50 -5.36 6.75 -2.48
N GLU A 51 -6.15 6.02 -3.28
CA GLU A 51 -7.20 6.61 -4.12
C GLU A 51 -8.26 7.36 -3.28
N TYR A 52 -8.69 6.79 -2.16
CA TYR A 52 -9.64 7.47 -1.26
C TYR A 52 -9.06 8.73 -0.61
N LEU A 53 -7.78 8.72 -0.25
CA LEU A 53 -7.12 9.90 0.33
C LEU A 53 -6.95 11.01 -0.72
N ASN A 54 -6.62 10.69 -1.97
CA ASN A 54 -6.61 11.66 -3.06
C ASN A 54 -8.00 12.28 -3.29
N MET A 55 -9.06 11.49 -3.20
CA MET A 55 -10.43 12.02 -3.28
C MET A 55 -10.78 12.92 -2.10
N TYR A 56 -10.19 12.66 -0.92
CA TYR A 56 -10.42 13.42 0.30
C TYR A 56 -9.56 14.68 0.40
N GLU A 57 -8.41 14.73 -0.28
CA GLU A 57 -7.49 15.87 -0.32
C GLU A 57 -8.19 17.19 -0.64
N LYS A 58 -9.23 17.16 -1.49
CA LYS A 58 -10.04 18.34 -1.83
C LYS A 58 -10.82 18.96 -0.65
N TYR A 59 -11.02 18.20 0.43
CA TYR A 59 -11.70 18.64 1.65
C TYR A 59 -10.72 19.01 2.76
N ASP A 60 -9.63 18.26 2.90
CA ASP A 60 -8.60 18.49 3.91
C ASP A 60 -7.23 17.97 3.40
N PRO A 61 -6.45 18.83 2.71
CA PRO A 61 -5.21 18.42 2.07
C PRO A 61 -4.09 18.09 3.06
N GLU A 62 -4.07 18.76 4.22
CA GLU A 62 -3.03 18.57 5.24
C GLU A 62 -3.17 17.19 5.90
N VAL A 63 -4.39 16.81 6.27
CA VAL A 63 -4.67 15.51 6.90
C VAL A 63 -4.46 14.35 5.92
N ALA A 64 -4.81 14.55 4.64
CA ALA A 64 -4.54 13.57 3.59
C ALA A 64 -3.03 13.33 3.45
N LEU A 65 -2.24 14.39 3.26
CA LEU A 65 -0.78 14.30 3.07
C LEU A 65 -0.06 13.68 4.27
N PHE A 66 -0.44 14.05 5.50
CA PHE A 66 0.16 13.50 6.71
C PHE A 66 -0.18 12.01 6.92
N THR A 67 -1.40 11.60 6.57
CA THR A 67 -1.81 10.20 6.66
C THR A 67 -1.05 9.34 5.64
N LEU A 68 -0.84 9.89 4.45
CA LEU A 68 -0.15 9.26 3.33
C LEU A 68 1.31 8.97 3.65
N SER A 69 2.07 9.96 4.13
CA SER A 69 3.51 9.80 4.39
C SER A 69 3.86 8.62 5.31
N ARG A 70 2.93 8.23 6.20
CA ARG A 70 3.11 7.12 7.14
C ARG A 70 2.85 5.73 6.55
N HIS A 71 2.15 5.62 5.43
CA HIS A 71 1.75 4.34 4.83
C HIS A 71 2.56 3.96 3.58
N LEU A 72 3.32 4.90 2.99
CA LEU A 72 4.04 4.66 1.73
C LEU A 72 5.32 3.84 1.86
N TRP A 73 5.92 3.74 3.06
CA TRP A 73 7.27 3.18 3.21
C TRP A 73 7.38 1.70 2.85
N TYR A 74 6.34 0.90 3.13
CA TYR A 74 6.37 -0.54 2.89
C TYR A 74 5.66 -0.97 1.60
N LEU A 75 4.92 -0.07 0.94
CA LEU A 75 4.08 -0.45 -0.20
C LEU A 75 4.90 -0.99 -1.38
N ALA A 76 6.06 -0.38 -1.64
CA ALA A 76 6.99 -0.85 -2.67
C ALA A 76 7.60 -2.23 -2.33
N GLU A 77 7.74 -2.54 -1.05
CA GLU A 77 8.27 -3.82 -0.56
C GLU A 77 7.20 -4.92 -0.62
N ALA A 78 5.99 -4.60 -0.14
CA ALA A 78 4.88 -5.52 -0.02
C ALA A 78 4.18 -5.83 -1.34
N VAL A 79 4.42 -5.06 -2.41
CA VAL A 79 3.77 -5.24 -3.72
C VAL A 79 3.87 -6.68 -4.26
N ILE A 80 4.92 -7.41 -3.91
CA ILE A 80 5.12 -8.81 -4.33
C ILE A 80 4.04 -9.75 -3.79
N PHE A 81 3.48 -9.47 -2.61
CA PHE A 81 2.41 -10.30 -2.04
C PHE A 81 1.13 -10.26 -2.89
N SER A 82 0.94 -9.19 -3.67
CA SER A 82 -0.21 -9.04 -4.55
C SER A 82 -0.25 -10.07 -5.70
N LEU A 83 0.88 -10.73 -6.00
CA LEU A 83 0.93 -11.88 -6.92
C LEU A 83 0.02 -13.03 -6.44
N PHE A 84 -0.15 -13.17 -5.13
CA PHE A 84 -0.98 -14.20 -4.50
C PHE A 84 -2.42 -13.73 -4.20
N SER A 85 -2.72 -12.45 -4.42
CA SER A 85 -4.06 -11.91 -4.21
C SER A 85 -5.03 -12.38 -5.30
N LYS A 86 -6.28 -12.66 -4.92
CA LYS A 86 -7.39 -12.87 -5.87
C LYS A 86 -8.01 -11.56 -6.36
N LYS A 87 -7.68 -10.41 -5.74
CA LYS A 87 -8.17 -9.08 -6.13
C LYS A 87 -7.37 -8.47 -7.29
N VAL A 88 -6.18 -9.02 -7.59
CA VAL A 88 -5.34 -8.59 -8.72
C VAL A 88 -5.61 -9.47 -9.92
N SER A 89 -5.82 -8.85 -11.08
CA SER A 89 -6.01 -9.57 -12.35
C SER A 89 -4.72 -10.23 -12.82
N ASP A 90 -4.83 -11.34 -13.57
CA ASP A 90 -3.66 -12.04 -14.10
C ASP A 90 -2.82 -11.15 -15.05
N SER A 91 -3.48 -10.24 -15.77
CA SER A 91 -2.79 -9.23 -16.59
C SER A 91 -1.91 -8.29 -15.76
N GLU A 92 -2.40 -7.83 -14.61
CA GLU A 92 -1.62 -6.96 -13.73
C GLU A 92 -0.50 -7.74 -13.02
N LYS A 93 -0.76 -8.99 -12.61
CA LYS A 93 0.27 -9.88 -12.06
C LYS A 93 1.40 -10.11 -13.06
N LYS A 94 1.09 -10.34 -14.34
CA LYS A 94 2.10 -10.47 -15.39
C LYS A 94 2.98 -9.22 -15.48
N LYS A 95 2.39 -8.02 -15.43
CA LYS A 95 3.17 -6.75 -15.42
C LYS A 95 4.04 -6.59 -14.18
N ILE A 96 3.58 -7.04 -13.01
CA ILE A 96 4.37 -7.06 -11.78
C ILE A 96 5.60 -7.95 -11.97
N VAL A 97 5.41 -9.18 -12.51
CA VAL A 97 6.52 -10.10 -12.81
C VAL A 97 7.48 -9.51 -13.84
N ASP A 98 6.97 -8.92 -14.92
CA ASP A 98 7.81 -8.28 -15.96
C ASP A 98 8.66 -7.14 -15.36
N SER A 99 8.08 -6.35 -14.44
CA SER A 99 8.78 -5.28 -13.73
C SER A 99 9.82 -5.82 -12.76
N LEU A 100 9.51 -6.92 -12.08
CA LEU A 100 10.38 -7.60 -11.13
C LEU A 100 11.61 -8.20 -11.82
N MET A 101 11.44 -8.79 -13.01
CA MET A 101 12.53 -9.40 -13.78
C MET A 101 13.59 -8.39 -14.23
N LYS A 102 13.24 -7.11 -14.37
CA LYS A 102 14.20 -6.02 -14.64
C LYS A 102 15.21 -5.84 -13.50
N TYR A 103 14.80 -6.10 -12.26
CA TYR A 103 15.67 -5.99 -11.09
C TYR A 103 16.52 -7.25 -10.88
N LYS A 104 16.00 -8.43 -11.19
CA LYS A 104 16.80 -9.68 -11.23
C LYS A 104 18.03 -9.55 -12.13
N ALA A 105 17.88 -8.93 -13.30
CA ALA A 105 18.98 -8.73 -14.24
C ALA A 105 20.09 -7.79 -13.71
N ASN A 106 19.79 -6.99 -12.69
CA ASN A 106 20.65 -5.91 -12.17
C ASN A 106 21.02 -6.11 -10.68
N GLU A 107 20.96 -7.34 -10.17
CA GLU A 107 21.12 -7.67 -8.74
C GLU A 107 22.46 -7.18 -8.14
N LYS A 108 23.50 -7.02 -8.95
CA LYS A 108 24.83 -6.54 -8.52
C LYS A 108 24.93 -5.03 -8.29
N SER A 109 23.92 -4.24 -8.68
CA SER A 109 23.99 -2.76 -8.67
C SER A 109 22.99 -2.09 -7.73
N ILE A 110 22.43 -2.82 -6.76
CA ILE A 110 21.40 -2.31 -5.83
C ILE A 110 22.12 -1.74 -4.58
N PRO A 111 22.27 -0.41 -4.42
CA PRO A 111 22.96 0.17 -3.27
C PRO A 111 22.20 -0.09 -1.95
N PRO A 112 22.86 -0.49 -0.85
CA PRO A 112 22.17 -1.17 0.25
C PRO A 112 21.09 -0.40 1.03
N LEU A 113 21.05 0.94 1.05
CA LEU A 113 20.44 1.63 2.22
C LEU A 113 19.72 2.97 1.98
N LEU A 114 19.50 3.42 0.75
CA LEU A 114 18.75 4.66 0.50
C LEU A 114 17.72 4.46 -0.61
N TYR A 115 16.50 4.17 -0.21
CA TYR A 115 15.36 4.08 -1.12
C TYR A 115 14.28 5.02 -0.61
N GLY A 116 14.06 6.09 -1.36
CA GLY A 116 13.00 7.04 -1.10
C GLY A 116 11.63 6.38 -1.21
N PHE A 117 10.65 6.97 -0.54
CA PHE A 117 9.24 6.58 -0.66
C PHE A 117 8.83 6.59 -2.15
N PRO A 118 8.04 5.59 -2.61
CA PRO A 118 7.52 5.63 -3.97
C PRO A 118 6.69 6.92 -4.14
N VAL A 119 6.99 7.68 -5.18
CA VAL A 119 6.17 8.84 -5.56
C VAL A 119 4.89 8.29 -6.15
N LEU A 120 3.80 8.33 -5.36
CA LEU A 120 2.50 7.94 -5.84
C LEU A 120 1.86 9.09 -6.62
N ASN A 121 1.25 8.77 -7.76
CA ASN A 121 0.39 9.69 -8.50
C ASN A 121 -1.05 9.13 -8.55
N GLN A 122 -1.99 9.92 -9.05
CA GLN A 122 -3.41 9.55 -9.05
C GLN A 122 -3.76 8.33 -9.93
N THR A 123 -2.86 7.93 -10.84
CA THR A 123 -3.10 6.83 -11.80
C THR A 123 -2.21 5.62 -11.56
N ILE A 124 -1.51 5.59 -10.41
CA ILE A 124 -0.50 4.58 -10.16
C ILE A 124 -1.10 3.18 -10.08
N LYS A 125 -0.41 2.23 -10.69
CA LYS A 125 -0.76 0.81 -10.69
C LYS A 125 0.29 0.01 -9.93
N LEU A 126 -0.10 -1.18 -9.46
CA LEU A 126 0.75 -2.02 -8.61
C LEU A 126 2.09 -2.34 -9.26
N HIS A 127 2.12 -2.69 -10.55
CA HIS A 127 3.38 -2.99 -11.24
C HIS A 127 4.38 -1.82 -11.26
N GLN A 128 3.92 -0.59 -11.11
CA GLN A 128 4.78 0.60 -11.07
C GLN A 128 5.40 0.83 -9.69
N LEU A 129 4.92 0.12 -8.66
CA LEU A 129 5.44 0.17 -7.29
C LEU A 129 6.58 -0.84 -7.08
N VAL A 130 6.84 -1.72 -8.05
CA VAL A 130 7.93 -2.69 -7.99
C VAL A 130 9.26 -1.94 -7.99
N GLY A 131 10.03 -2.15 -6.92
CA GLY A 131 11.35 -1.56 -6.74
C GLY A 131 12.43 -2.62 -6.49
N PRO A 132 13.69 -2.19 -6.26
CA PRO A 132 14.81 -3.10 -6.04
C PRO A 132 14.60 -4.07 -4.86
N LYS A 133 14.00 -3.58 -3.76
CA LYS A 133 13.70 -4.41 -2.58
C LYS A 133 12.61 -5.46 -2.84
N SER A 134 11.72 -5.22 -3.79
CA SER A 134 10.69 -6.20 -4.17
C SER A 134 11.34 -7.50 -4.64
N TRP A 135 12.44 -7.43 -5.40
CA TRP A 135 13.20 -8.62 -5.82
C TRP A 135 13.78 -9.40 -4.64
N LEU A 136 14.38 -8.69 -3.68
CA LEU A 136 14.93 -9.31 -2.48
C LEU A 136 13.86 -10.05 -1.68
N ILE A 137 12.69 -9.42 -1.45
CA ILE A 137 11.59 -10.07 -0.71
C ILE A 137 11.04 -11.26 -1.51
N PHE A 138 10.85 -11.10 -2.81
CA PHE A 138 10.40 -12.20 -3.67
C PHE A 138 11.36 -13.39 -3.62
N SER A 139 12.67 -13.16 -3.72
CA SER A 139 13.66 -14.25 -3.67
C SER A 139 13.66 -14.93 -2.30
N LEU A 140 13.46 -14.19 -1.20
CA LEU A 140 13.32 -14.78 0.13
C LEU A 140 12.06 -15.65 0.25
N VAL A 141 10.91 -15.15 -0.19
CA VAL A 141 9.63 -15.88 -0.14
C VAL A 141 9.69 -17.14 -0.99
N VAL A 142 10.30 -17.06 -2.17
CA VAL A 142 10.33 -18.18 -3.12
C VAL A 142 11.46 -19.18 -2.83
N ASN A 143 12.60 -18.74 -2.30
CA ASN A 143 13.70 -19.64 -1.95
C ASN A 143 13.42 -20.44 -0.67
N GLN A 144 12.49 -20.00 0.19
CA GLN A 144 12.02 -20.80 1.32
C GLN A 144 11.18 -22.00 0.88
N ASP A 145 10.47 -21.87 -0.25
CA ASP A 145 9.63 -22.91 -0.85
C ASP A 145 10.17 -23.33 -2.23
N GLY A 146 11.32 -24.01 -2.28
CA GLY A 146 11.98 -24.50 -3.51
C GLY A 146 11.14 -25.36 -4.49
N ALA A 147 9.82 -25.46 -4.29
CA ALA A 147 8.84 -26.13 -5.13
C ALA A 147 8.02 -25.19 -6.05
N CYS A 148 7.86 -23.89 -5.74
CA CYS A 148 6.85 -23.04 -6.41
C CYS A 148 7.23 -22.47 -7.78
N LEU A 149 8.51 -22.48 -8.18
CA LEU A 149 8.95 -21.95 -9.49
C LEU A 149 9.05 -22.98 -10.63
N LYS A 150 8.48 -24.18 -10.48
CA LYS A 150 8.25 -25.09 -11.63
C LYS A 150 7.05 -24.63 -12.46
N ILE A 151 7.05 -23.38 -12.92
CA ILE A 151 6.15 -22.96 -14.00
C ILE A 151 6.81 -23.44 -15.29
N ASN A 152 6.24 -24.50 -15.85
CA ASN A 152 6.70 -25.15 -17.07
C ASN A 152 6.64 -24.17 -18.25
N PRO A 153 7.75 -23.86 -18.95
CA PRO A 153 7.75 -22.89 -20.06
C PRO A 153 7.05 -23.34 -21.35
N GLN A 154 6.33 -24.47 -21.35
CA GLN A 154 5.68 -25.02 -22.53
C GLN A 154 4.31 -25.61 -22.17
N ALA A 155 3.26 -24.81 -22.36
CA ALA A 155 1.87 -25.23 -22.57
C ALA A 155 1.13 -24.12 -23.30
#